data_AF-A0A931DE55-F1
#
_entry.id   AF-A0A931DE55-F1
#
_cell.length_a   1.000
_cell.length_b   1.000
_cell.length_c   1.000
_cell.angle_alpha   90.00
_cell.angle_beta   90.00
_cell.angle_gamma   90.00
#
_symmetry.space_group_name_H-M   'P 1'
#
loop_
_entity.id
_entity.type
_entity.pdbx_description
1 polymer ?
#
loop_
_entity_poly.entity_id
_entity_poly.type
_entity_poly.pdbx_seq_one_letter_code
_entity_poly.pdbx_strand_id
1 'polypeptide(L)'
;MAGIWQETDEGLEPLQAQPFAREEALHDSIERAAAMLPLPGQPRLVMLGREVALGNGYADLIAVDVDTGRPVVIEVKLAANSDRRSVFTQVLGYASHLFRLSAEAFEELLRPHLDDEHATIADAVAAETGDGSVDLDAFREAMAAALEEGRIRCVVVLDAASSDLVELAGYLQAVTNDRLDIDLVTVTAYLVGGSRVLVPQLVEPQRVSAASVSPAGRGREAKPTRGWQPFADSVEKADPAHRELLRRLCAWAQRLEAEGLATLFTTVGKGRWVLNPRLPGQSRGLVTIWNDGGGYISPQRSVIAAEAPETLARLDERLPGEIRNNNYITSEIDEDVLGLLAAAYAEARSMGGAQGLP
;
A
#
# COMPACT_ATOMS: atom_id res chain seq x y z
N MET A 1 -2.13 13.65 10.36
CA MET A 1 -0.94 14.35 9.81
C MET A 1 -0.02 14.73 10.95
N ALA A 2 1.25 14.35 10.88
CA ALA A 2 2.29 15.02 11.64
C ALA A 2 2.40 16.44 11.09
N GLY A 3 2.28 17.47 11.93
CA GLY A 3 2.47 18.85 11.50
C GLY A 3 3.95 19.13 11.22
N ILE A 4 4.25 20.00 10.26
CA ILE A 4 5.61 20.58 10.15
C ILE A 4 5.73 21.70 11.18
N TRP A 5 6.84 21.72 11.90
CA TRP A 5 7.15 22.72 12.92
C TRP A 5 8.39 23.49 12.48
N GLN A 6 8.41 24.79 12.77
CA GLN A 6 9.54 25.67 12.58
C GLN A 6 10.13 25.99 13.96
N GLU A 7 11.45 25.89 14.08
CA GLU A 7 12.18 26.39 15.24
C GLU A 7 12.50 27.87 15.02
N THR A 8 12.00 28.73 15.92
CA THR A 8 12.23 30.18 15.96
C THR A 8 13.02 30.53 17.22
N ASP A 9 13.51 31.77 17.31
CA ASP A 9 14.16 32.28 18.52
C ASP A 9 13.21 32.28 19.75
N GLU A 10 11.89 32.22 19.52
CA GLU A 10 10.84 32.18 20.54
C GLU A 10 10.36 30.74 20.87
N GLY A 11 10.80 29.74 20.12
CA GLY A 11 10.51 28.32 20.36
C GLY A 11 10.05 27.54 19.13
N LEU A 12 9.40 26.39 19.35
CA LEU A 12 8.82 25.57 18.28
C LEU A 12 7.40 26.03 17.94
N GLU A 13 7.20 26.46 16.71
CA GLU A 13 5.90 26.93 16.20
C GLU A 13 5.39 26.03 15.07
N PRO A 14 4.09 25.67 15.06
CA PRO A 14 3.53 24.84 13.99
C PRO A 14 3.30 25.68 12.72
N LEU A 15 3.79 25.18 11.57
CA LEU A 15 3.52 25.81 10.29
C LEU A 15 2.08 25.56 9.84
N GLN A 16 1.46 26.61 9.29
CA GLN A 16 0.14 26.52 8.68
C GLN A 16 0.25 26.08 7.23
N ALA A 17 -0.51 25.05 6.87
CA ALA A 17 -0.63 24.61 5.49
C ALA A 17 -1.32 25.70 4.65
N GLN A 18 -0.85 25.88 3.43
CA GLN A 18 -1.45 26.77 2.44
C GLN A 18 -2.18 25.96 1.36
N PRO A 19 -3.43 26.30 1.06
CA PRO A 19 -4.15 25.66 -0.04
C PRO A 19 -3.51 26.00 -1.38
N PHE A 20 -3.69 25.12 -2.36
CA PHE A 20 -3.38 25.44 -3.75
C PHE A 20 -4.49 26.33 -4.32
N ALA A 21 -4.11 27.43 -4.97
CA ALA A 21 -5.09 28.34 -5.58
C ALA A 21 -5.80 27.70 -6.80
N ARG A 22 -5.07 26.89 -7.56
CA ARG A 22 -5.54 26.18 -8.76
C ARG A 22 -4.82 24.84 -8.89
N GLU A 23 -5.49 23.89 -9.55
CA GLU A 23 -4.97 22.56 -9.86
C GLU A 23 -3.66 22.65 -10.66
N GLU A 24 -3.61 23.57 -11.61
CA GLU A 24 -2.43 23.91 -12.43
C GLU A 24 -1.16 24.11 -11.56
N ALA A 25 -1.25 24.78 -10.41
CA ALA A 25 -0.08 25.00 -9.57
C ALA A 25 0.47 23.73 -8.90
N LEU A 26 -0.41 22.75 -8.61
CA LEU A 26 0.00 21.44 -8.11
C LEU A 26 0.56 20.59 -9.27
N HIS A 27 -0.13 20.63 -10.41
CA HIS A 27 0.27 19.96 -11.64
C HIS A 27 1.68 20.36 -12.10
N ASP A 28 1.94 21.66 -12.24
CA ASP A 28 3.26 22.21 -12.60
C ASP A 28 4.36 21.85 -11.59
N SER A 29 4.00 21.58 -10.33
CA SER A 29 4.95 21.16 -9.30
C SER A 29 5.33 19.69 -9.44
N ILE A 30 4.38 18.84 -9.82
CA ILE A 30 4.60 17.40 -10.04
C ILE A 30 5.42 17.18 -11.32
N GLU A 31 5.05 17.87 -12.39
CA GLU A 31 5.74 17.81 -13.69
C GLU A 31 7.23 18.14 -13.55
N ARG A 32 7.57 19.24 -12.86
CA ARG A 32 8.96 19.67 -12.67
C ARG A 32 9.77 18.81 -11.70
N ALA A 33 9.12 17.97 -10.91
CA ALA A 33 9.78 17.25 -9.82
C ALA A 33 9.11 15.88 -9.57
N ALA A 34 9.11 15.02 -10.58
CA ALA A 34 8.57 13.66 -10.50
C ALA A 34 9.08 12.87 -9.27
N ALA A 35 10.37 13.03 -8.97
CA ALA A 35 11.05 12.40 -7.83
C ALA A 35 10.46 12.76 -6.46
N MET A 36 9.62 13.80 -6.37
CA MET A 36 8.94 14.15 -5.13
C MET A 36 7.83 13.16 -4.76
N LEU A 37 7.34 12.34 -5.70
CA LEU A 37 6.30 11.35 -5.43
C LEU A 37 6.85 10.17 -4.59
N PRO A 38 6.36 9.95 -3.35
CA PRO A 38 6.87 8.92 -2.45
C PRO A 38 6.26 7.54 -2.78
N LEU A 39 6.45 7.07 -4.00
CA LEU A 39 5.81 5.85 -4.49
C LEU A 39 6.50 4.59 -3.94
N PRO A 40 5.74 3.48 -3.74
CA PRO A 40 6.32 2.19 -3.39
C PRO A 40 7.37 1.73 -4.41
N GLY A 41 8.51 1.27 -3.89
CA GLY A 41 9.67 0.87 -4.70
C GLY A 41 10.59 2.03 -5.10
N GLN A 42 10.22 3.28 -4.81
CA GLN A 42 11.01 4.49 -5.16
C GLN A 42 11.43 4.50 -6.64
N PRO A 43 10.47 4.40 -7.57
CA PRO A 43 10.76 4.33 -9.00
C PRO A 43 11.47 5.60 -9.50
N ARG A 44 12.34 5.43 -10.49
CA ARG A 44 12.96 6.56 -11.20
C ARG A 44 12.04 7.00 -12.33
N LEU A 45 11.25 8.04 -12.10
CA LEU A 45 10.27 8.53 -13.06
C LEU A 45 10.87 9.56 -14.01
N VAL A 46 10.64 9.37 -15.31
CA VAL A 46 10.87 10.37 -16.37
C VAL A 46 9.52 10.82 -16.91
N MET A 47 9.26 12.13 -16.92
CA MET A 47 8.03 12.72 -17.47
C MET A 47 8.10 12.71 -19.00
N LEU A 48 7.05 12.21 -19.64
CA LEU A 48 6.98 12.03 -21.10
C LEU A 48 5.93 12.91 -21.76
N GLY A 49 4.90 13.32 -21.04
CA GLY A 49 3.91 14.21 -21.60
C GLY A 49 2.93 14.76 -20.61
N ARG A 50 2.43 15.94 -20.97
CA ARG A 50 1.41 16.70 -20.24
C ARG A 50 0.13 16.78 -21.08
N GLU A 51 -1.02 16.66 -20.42
CA GLU A 51 -2.35 16.73 -21.04
C GLU A 51 -2.45 15.81 -22.26
N VAL A 52 -2.05 14.55 -22.08
CA VAL A 52 -1.96 13.57 -23.17
C VAL A 52 -3.35 13.01 -23.46
N ALA A 53 -3.78 13.10 -24.71
CA ALA A 53 -5.07 12.58 -25.15
C ALA A 53 -5.13 11.05 -25.01
N LEU A 54 -5.96 10.54 -24.09
CA LEU A 54 -6.10 9.11 -23.82
C LEU A 54 -7.59 8.72 -23.84
N GLY A 55 -7.97 7.94 -24.86
CA GLY A 55 -9.35 7.52 -25.06
C GLY A 55 -10.28 8.71 -25.29
N ASN A 56 -11.16 8.97 -24.32
CA ASN A 56 -12.14 10.08 -24.37
C ASN A 56 -11.79 11.24 -23.43
N GLY A 57 -10.59 11.24 -22.85
CA GLY A 57 -10.12 12.27 -21.93
C GLY A 57 -8.66 12.65 -22.18
N TYR A 58 -8.12 13.44 -21.26
CA TYR A 58 -6.74 13.88 -21.26
C TYR A 58 -6.13 13.51 -19.90
N ALA A 59 -5.10 12.68 -19.91
CA ALA A 59 -4.33 12.41 -18.69
C ALA A 59 -3.47 13.62 -18.37
N ASP A 60 -3.49 14.07 -17.11
CA ASP A 60 -2.75 15.26 -16.70
C ASP A 60 -1.25 15.09 -16.98
N LEU A 61 -0.64 13.99 -16.54
CA LEU A 61 0.75 13.64 -16.85
C LEU A 61 0.91 12.15 -17.17
N ILE A 62 1.84 11.85 -18.07
CA ILE A 62 2.35 10.51 -18.34
C ILE A 62 3.85 10.51 -18.09
N ALA A 63 4.31 9.50 -17.36
CA ALA A 63 5.70 9.20 -17.10
C ALA A 63 6.01 7.74 -17.39
N VAL A 64 7.30 7.38 -17.30
CA VAL A 64 7.77 6.00 -17.30
C VAL A 64 8.70 5.78 -16.12
N ASP A 65 8.59 4.61 -15.49
CA ASP A 65 9.59 4.12 -14.55
C ASP A 65 10.77 3.54 -15.34
N VAL A 66 11.91 4.20 -15.27
CA VAL A 66 13.13 3.85 -16.00
C VAL A 66 13.61 2.45 -15.66
N ASP A 67 13.46 2.02 -14.41
CA ASP A 67 14.01 0.75 -13.95
C ASP A 67 13.16 -0.45 -14.41
N THR A 68 11.86 -0.25 -14.64
CA THR A 68 10.92 -1.33 -14.98
C THR A 68 10.28 -1.20 -16.37
N GLY A 69 10.50 -0.08 -17.05
CA GLY A 69 9.84 0.29 -18.32
C GLY A 69 8.35 0.58 -18.16
N ARG A 70 7.82 0.61 -16.93
CA ARG A 70 6.38 0.64 -16.68
C ARG A 70 5.80 2.03 -16.96
N PRO A 71 4.75 2.16 -17.80
CA PRO A 71 4.00 3.40 -17.94
C PRO A 71 3.35 3.81 -16.62
N VAL A 72 3.45 5.11 -16.31
CA VAL A 72 2.88 5.72 -15.12
C VAL A 72 1.95 6.85 -15.55
N VAL A 73 0.66 6.72 -15.24
CA VAL A 73 -0.33 7.78 -15.47
C VAL A 73 -0.56 8.51 -14.15
N ILE A 74 -0.44 9.82 -14.16
CA ILE A 74 -0.58 10.65 -12.98
C ILE A 74 -1.73 11.63 -13.21
N GLU A 75 -2.76 11.55 -12.36
CA GLU A 75 -3.90 12.46 -12.36
C GLU A 75 -3.80 13.39 -11.15
N VAL A 76 -3.91 14.68 -11.37
CA VAL A 76 -3.79 15.72 -10.35
C VAL A 76 -5.16 16.34 -10.13
N LYS A 77 -5.63 16.40 -8.88
CA LYS A 77 -6.90 17.04 -8.55
C LYS A 77 -6.81 17.83 -7.26
N LEU A 78 -7.54 18.95 -7.17
CA LEU A 78 -7.81 19.57 -5.87
C LEU A 78 -9.00 18.91 -5.18
N ALA A 79 -8.90 18.66 -3.88
CA ALA A 79 -9.91 18.00 -3.06
C ALA A 79 -11.28 18.70 -3.12
N ALA A 80 -11.28 20.03 -3.24
CA ALA A 80 -12.48 20.84 -3.34
C ALA A 80 -13.27 20.61 -4.65
N ASN A 81 -12.58 20.14 -5.70
CA ASN A 81 -13.12 19.99 -7.06
C ASN A 81 -13.16 18.54 -7.54
N SER A 82 -12.65 17.58 -6.76
CA SER A 82 -12.63 16.18 -7.14
C SER A 82 -13.98 15.50 -6.85
N ASP A 83 -14.71 15.09 -7.89
CA ASP A 83 -15.69 14.03 -7.72
C ASP A 83 -14.95 12.70 -7.53
N ARG A 84 -15.04 12.17 -6.31
CA ARG A 84 -14.43 10.92 -5.86
C ARG A 84 -14.54 9.74 -6.84
N ARG A 85 -15.66 9.64 -7.58
CA ARG A 85 -15.86 8.55 -8.56
C ARG A 85 -15.24 8.87 -9.91
N SER A 86 -15.21 10.16 -10.29
CA SER A 86 -14.67 10.57 -11.58
C SER A 86 -13.17 10.32 -11.64
N VAL A 87 -12.42 10.60 -10.56
CA VAL A 87 -10.96 10.47 -10.55
C VAL A 87 -10.51 9.03 -10.83
N PHE A 88 -11.08 8.04 -10.13
CA PHE A 88 -10.75 6.64 -10.42
C PHE A 88 -11.30 6.18 -11.77
N THR A 89 -12.47 6.67 -12.20
CA THR A 89 -13.01 6.33 -13.52
C THR A 89 -12.09 6.84 -14.64
N GLN A 90 -11.54 8.04 -14.49
CA GLN A 90 -10.58 8.65 -15.42
C GLN A 90 -9.31 7.81 -15.46
N VAL A 91 -8.67 7.59 -14.31
CA VAL A 91 -7.40 6.89 -14.21
C VAL A 91 -7.50 5.43 -14.68
N LEU A 92 -8.58 4.72 -14.34
CA LEU A 92 -8.86 3.37 -14.86
C LEU A 92 -9.18 3.39 -16.36
N GLY A 93 -9.85 4.44 -16.84
CA GLY A 93 -10.09 4.65 -18.26
C GLY A 93 -8.79 4.82 -19.05
N TYR A 94 -7.85 5.60 -18.51
CA TYR A 94 -6.51 5.80 -19.07
C TYR A 94 -5.70 4.51 -19.06
N ALA A 95 -5.67 3.79 -17.93
CA ALA A 95 -5.01 2.49 -17.85
C ALA A 95 -5.59 1.48 -18.85
N SER A 96 -6.92 1.44 -19.00
CA SER A 96 -7.60 0.58 -19.99
C SER A 96 -7.24 0.93 -21.44
N HIS A 97 -7.02 2.22 -21.73
CA HIS A 97 -6.56 2.65 -23.05
C HIS A 97 -5.11 2.23 -23.30
N LEU A 98 -4.21 2.51 -22.35
CA LEU A 98 -2.79 2.13 -22.43
C LEU A 98 -2.59 0.62 -22.53
N PHE A 99 -3.39 -0.17 -21.82
CA PHE A 99 -3.38 -1.63 -21.88
C PHE A 99 -3.56 -2.20 -23.30
N ARG A 100 -4.13 -1.42 -24.23
CA ARG A 100 -4.37 -1.85 -25.62
C ARG A 100 -3.28 -1.42 -26.59
N LEU A 101 -2.28 -0.67 -26.13
CA LEU A 101 -1.25 -0.12 -26.99
C LEU A 101 -0.06 -1.07 -27.10
N SER A 102 0.51 -1.17 -28.31
CA SER A 102 1.87 -1.70 -28.47
C SER A 102 2.90 -0.63 -28.07
N ALA A 103 4.16 -1.03 -27.93
CA ALA A 103 5.26 -0.10 -27.69
C ALA A 103 5.33 0.99 -28.77
N GLU A 104 5.14 0.63 -30.04
CA GLU A 104 5.15 1.57 -31.16
C GLU A 104 3.97 2.55 -31.08
N ALA A 105 2.77 2.05 -30.76
CA ALA A 105 1.59 2.91 -30.61
C ALA A 105 1.74 3.85 -29.41
N PHE A 106 2.41 3.41 -28.34
CA PHE A 106 2.72 4.25 -27.19
C PHE A 106 3.75 5.35 -27.51
N GLU A 107 4.80 5.01 -28.27
CA GLU A 107 5.76 5.98 -28.82
C GLU A 107 5.08 7.00 -29.74
N GLU A 108 4.18 6.56 -30.62
CA GLU A 108 3.42 7.46 -31.50
C GLU A 108 2.48 8.38 -30.72
N LEU A 109 1.83 7.85 -29.68
CA LEU A 109 0.96 8.63 -28.79
C LEU A 109 1.72 9.76 -28.10
N LEU A 110 2.94 9.49 -27.62
CA LEU A 110 3.73 10.46 -26.86
C LEU A 110 4.60 11.37 -27.71
N ARG A 111 4.85 11.02 -28.99
CA ARG A 111 5.64 11.82 -29.93
C ARG A 111 5.33 13.33 -29.90
N PRO A 112 4.06 13.78 -29.88
CA PRO A 112 3.75 15.22 -29.89
C PRO A 112 4.11 15.95 -28.59
N HIS A 113 4.42 15.21 -27.51
CA HIS A 113 4.71 15.74 -26.18
C HIS A 113 6.20 15.68 -25.82
N LEU A 114 7.02 14.97 -26.61
CA LEU A 114 8.47 14.96 -26.45
C LEU A 114 9.08 16.24 -27.02
N ASP A 115 10.21 16.68 -26.47
CA ASP A 115 10.99 17.76 -27.07
C ASP A 115 11.40 17.40 -28.51
N ASP A 116 11.48 18.40 -29.39
CA ASP A 116 11.84 18.21 -30.81
C ASP A 116 13.22 17.53 -30.99
N GLU A 117 14.08 17.58 -29.97
CA GLU A 117 15.39 16.94 -29.92
C GLU A 117 15.32 15.44 -29.56
N HIS A 118 14.17 14.94 -29.10
CA HIS A 118 13.94 13.57 -28.67
C HIS A 118 13.09 12.82 -29.68
N ALA A 119 13.72 11.94 -30.47
CA ALA A 119 13.02 11.18 -31.51
C ALA A 119 12.18 10.03 -30.94
N THR A 120 12.56 9.52 -29.76
CA THR A 120 11.94 8.38 -29.07
C THR A 120 11.86 8.62 -27.55
N ILE A 121 11.00 7.88 -26.86
CA ILE A 121 10.90 7.89 -25.40
C ILE A 121 12.26 7.57 -24.75
N ALA A 122 13.02 6.63 -25.32
CA ALA A 122 14.35 6.29 -24.83
C ALA A 122 15.35 7.47 -24.93
N ASP A 123 15.20 8.37 -25.91
CA ASP A 123 16.04 9.56 -26.01
C ASP A 123 15.71 10.55 -24.87
N ALA A 124 14.43 10.72 -24.55
CA ALA A 124 13.99 11.53 -23.41
C ALA A 124 14.49 10.94 -22.08
N VAL A 125 14.45 9.61 -21.91
CA VAL A 125 15.01 8.93 -20.74
C VAL A 125 16.52 9.13 -20.66
N ALA A 126 17.24 9.04 -21.77
CA ALA A 126 18.68 9.27 -21.82
C ALA A 126 19.05 10.71 -21.42
N ALA A 127 18.27 11.70 -21.89
CA ALA A 127 18.47 13.10 -21.59
C ALA A 127 18.23 13.43 -20.11
N GLU A 128 17.15 12.91 -19.52
CA GLU A 128 16.79 13.18 -18.11
C GLU A 128 17.75 12.47 -17.14
N THR A 129 18.21 11.26 -17.47
CA THR A 129 19.11 10.50 -16.59
C THR A 129 20.57 10.94 -16.71
N GLY A 130 21.04 11.30 -17.90
CA GLY A 130 22.26 12.09 -18.16
C GLY A 130 23.61 11.48 -17.74
N ASP A 131 23.61 10.37 -17.01
CA ASP A 131 24.78 9.75 -16.37
C ASP A 131 25.22 8.44 -17.03
N GLY A 132 24.48 7.99 -18.06
CA GLY A 132 24.71 6.70 -18.72
C GLY A 132 24.43 5.48 -17.84
N SER A 133 23.70 5.65 -16.73
CA SER A 133 23.29 4.56 -15.83
C SER A 133 22.24 3.61 -16.42
N VAL A 134 21.59 4.04 -17.49
CA VAL A 134 20.48 3.33 -18.13
C VAL A 134 20.97 2.63 -19.40
N ASP A 135 20.80 1.32 -19.45
CA ASP A 135 20.86 0.57 -20.70
C ASP A 135 19.57 0.83 -21.49
N LEU A 136 19.66 1.63 -22.55
CA LEU A 136 18.50 2.07 -23.34
C LEU A 136 17.86 0.92 -24.13
N ASP A 137 18.62 -0.10 -24.52
CA ASP A 137 18.07 -1.27 -25.21
C ASP A 137 17.27 -2.12 -24.22
N ALA A 138 17.83 -2.36 -23.04
CA ALA A 138 17.12 -3.06 -21.96
C ALA A 138 15.87 -2.29 -21.51
N PHE A 139 15.92 -0.95 -21.45
CA PHE A 139 14.76 -0.11 -21.15
C PHE A 139 13.66 -0.26 -22.21
N ARG A 140 14.00 -0.22 -23.50
CA ARG A 140 13.03 -0.41 -24.60
C ARG A 140 12.35 -1.78 -24.51
N GLU A 141 13.12 -2.83 -24.25
CA GLU A 141 12.60 -4.18 -24.06
C GLU A 141 11.68 -4.27 -22.84
N ALA A 142 12.09 -3.70 -21.71
CA ALA A 142 11.29 -3.67 -20.48
C ALA A 142 9.97 -2.90 -20.66
N MET A 143 9.99 -1.78 -21.39
CA MET A 143 8.80 -0.99 -21.70
C MET A 143 7.85 -1.75 -22.61
N ALA A 144 8.37 -2.39 -23.66
CA ALA A 144 7.56 -3.22 -24.55
C ALA A 144 6.89 -4.38 -23.78
N ALA A 145 7.65 -5.08 -22.94
CA ALA A 145 7.12 -6.14 -22.10
C ALA A 145 6.07 -5.61 -21.10
N ALA A 146 6.30 -4.44 -20.49
CA ALA A 146 5.34 -3.84 -19.57
C ALA A 146 4.00 -3.52 -20.25
N LEU A 147 4.03 -2.96 -21.47
CA LEU A 147 2.83 -2.69 -22.26
C LEU A 147 2.12 -3.97 -22.69
N GLU A 148 2.85 -4.97 -23.18
CA GLU A 148 2.29 -6.26 -23.61
C GLU A 148 1.63 -7.02 -22.45
N GLU A 149 2.26 -7.02 -21.28
CA GLU A 149 1.74 -7.65 -20.06
C GLU A 149 0.61 -6.84 -19.41
N GLY A 150 0.47 -5.56 -19.78
CA GLY A 150 -0.49 -4.64 -19.20
C GLY A 150 -0.08 -4.09 -17.84
N ARG A 151 1.22 -4.06 -17.55
CA ARG A 151 1.77 -3.47 -16.31
C ARG A 151 1.71 -1.95 -16.40
N ILE A 152 0.81 -1.34 -15.62
CA ILE A 152 0.58 0.12 -15.61
C ILE A 152 0.48 0.58 -14.16
N ARG A 153 1.12 1.70 -13.83
CA ARG A 153 0.95 2.35 -12.52
C ARG A 153 0.10 3.60 -12.68
N CYS A 154 -0.84 3.76 -11.77
CA CYS A 154 -1.77 4.86 -11.70
C CYS A 154 -1.49 5.64 -10.42
N VAL A 155 -1.22 6.94 -10.52
CA VAL A 155 -0.96 7.79 -9.36
C VAL A 155 -2.01 8.90 -9.32
N VAL A 156 -2.75 8.98 -8.23
CA VAL A 156 -3.70 10.07 -7.99
C VAL A 156 -3.06 11.04 -7.01
N VAL A 157 -2.86 12.28 -7.42
CA VAL A 157 -2.24 13.34 -6.61
C VAL A 157 -3.28 14.36 -6.20
N LEU A 158 -3.36 14.63 -4.89
CA LEU A 158 -4.32 15.57 -4.31
C LEU A 158 -3.65 16.57 -3.38
N ASP A 159 -4.28 17.71 -3.13
CA ASP A 159 -3.89 18.58 -2.00
C ASP A 159 -4.44 18.06 -0.65
N ALA A 160 -5.53 17.30 -0.68
CA ALA A 160 -6.04 16.53 0.45
C ALA A 160 -6.84 15.30 -0.04
N ALA A 161 -6.74 14.18 0.69
CA ALA A 161 -7.51 12.98 0.41
C ALA A 161 -8.71 12.86 1.36
N SER A 162 -9.92 12.70 0.82
CA SER A 162 -11.11 12.36 1.60
C SER A 162 -11.08 10.90 2.03
N SER A 163 -11.67 10.57 3.19
CA SER A 163 -11.74 9.19 3.70
C SER A 163 -12.33 8.21 2.68
N ASP A 164 -13.38 8.63 1.96
CA ASP A 164 -14.06 7.81 0.96
C ASP A 164 -13.13 7.45 -0.21
N LEU A 165 -12.26 8.37 -0.63
CA LEU A 165 -11.32 8.14 -1.72
C LEU A 165 -10.19 7.20 -1.28
N VAL A 166 -9.74 7.35 -0.04
CA VAL A 166 -8.76 6.47 0.61
C VAL A 166 -9.30 5.04 0.72
N GLU A 167 -10.57 4.88 1.09
CA GLU A 167 -11.26 3.57 1.14
C GLU A 167 -11.37 2.93 -0.24
N LEU A 168 -11.78 3.68 -1.25
CA LEU A 168 -11.90 3.17 -2.61
C LEU A 168 -10.53 2.80 -3.21
N ALA A 169 -9.50 3.61 -2.97
CA ALA A 169 -8.12 3.29 -3.34
C ALA A 169 -7.70 1.94 -2.72
N GLY A 170 -7.94 1.76 -1.42
CA GLY A 170 -7.61 0.52 -0.72
C GLY A 170 -8.36 -0.70 -1.22
N TYR A 171 -9.65 -0.57 -1.51
CA TYR A 171 -10.41 -1.65 -2.13
C TYR A 171 -9.84 -2.02 -3.50
N LEU A 172 -9.58 -1.03 -4.36
CA LEU A 172 -9.05 -1.26 -5.70
C LEU A 172 -7.66 -1.90 -5.65
N GLN A 173 -6.75 -1.42 -4.79
CA GLN A 173 -5.44 -2.05 -4.56
C GLN A 173 -5.56 -3.50 -4.06
N ALA A 174 -6.59 -3.82 -3.27
CA ALA A 174 -6.79 -5.16 -2.73
C ALA A 174 -7.38 -6.16 -3.75
N VAL A 175 -8.08 -5.67 -4.79
CA VAL A 175 -8.69 -6.52 -5.83
C VAL A 175 -7.93 -6.51 -7.15
N THR A 176 -6.99 -5.59 -7.33
CA THR A 176 -6.08 -5.55 -8.48
C THR A 176 -4.95 -6.57 -8.29
N ASN A 177 -4.46 -7.10 -9.41
CA ASN A 177 -3.27 -7.96 -9.43
C ASN A 177 -2.01 -7.10 -9.56
N ASP A 178 -0.86 -7.77 -9.62
CA ASP A 178 0.47 -7.19 -9.81
C ASP A 178 0.67 -6.37 -11.10
N ARG A 179 -0.35 -6.31 -11.98
CA ARG A 179 -0.29 -5.55 -13.23
C ARG A 179 -0.76 -4.11 -13.07
N LEU A 180 -1.63 -3.82 -12.11
CA LEU A 180 -2.19 -2.48 -11.92
C LEU A 180 -1.95 -1.98 -10.51
N ASP A 181 -1.06 -1.01 -10.37
CA ASP A 181 -0.83 -0.30 -9.11
C ASP A 181 -1.65 0.98 -9.13
N ILE A 182 -2.30 1.28 -8.01
CA ILE A 182 -3.06 2.53 -7.86
C ILE A 182 -2.58 3.20 -6.59
N ASP A 183 -1.73 4.21 -6.72
CA ASP A 183 -1.19 4.97 -5.60
C ASP A 183 -1.98 6.26 -5.38
N LEU A 184 -2.20 6.62 -4.12
CA LEU A 184 -2.81 7.88 -3.75
C LEU A 184 -1.77 8.72 -3.01
N VAL A 185 -1.48 9.93 -3.49
CA VAL A 185 -0.50 10.84 -2.91
C VAL A 185 -1.17 12.15 -2.57
N THR A 186 -0.94 12.65 -1.35
CA THR A 186 -1.32 14.01 -0.96
C THR A 186 -0.12 14.92 -0.92
N VAL A 187 -0.25 16.16 -1.39
CA VAL A 187 0.78 17.18 -1.35
C VAL A 187 0.30 18.36 -0.52
N THR A 188 0.90 18.56 0.64
CA THR A 188 0.63 19.74 1.48
C THR A 188 1.67 20.81 1.22
N ALA A 189 1.25 22.07 1.02
CA ALA A 189 2.16 23.18 0.86
C ALA A 189 2.29 24.01 2.15
N TYR A 190 3.49 24.51 2.44
CA TYR A 190 3.80 25.44 3.53
C TYR A 190 4.59 26.63 2.98
N LEU A 191 4.56 27.76 3.69
CA LEU A 191 5.41 28.92 3.38
C LEU A 191 6.44 29.09 4.49
N VAL A 192 7.72 29.01 4.15
CA VAL A 192 8.84 29.14 5.08
C VAL A 192 9.82 30.15 4.51
N GLY A 193 10.02 31.27 5.20
CA GLY A 193 10.98 32.31 4.77
C GLY A 193 10.72 32.89 3.37
N GLY A 194 9.45 32.92 2.91
CA GLY A 194 9.09 33.36 1.56
C GLY A 194 9.22 32.29 0.47
N SER A 195 9.73 31.10 0.81
CA SER A 195 9.78 29.94 -0.09
C SER A 195 8.63 28.98 0.18
N ARG A 196 8.07 28.41 -0.89
CA ARG A 196 7.02 27.40 -0.81
C ARG A 196 7.66 26.02 -0.63
N VAL A 197 7.32 25.34 0.45
CA VAL A 197 7.76 23.97 0.77
C VAL A 197 6.61 23.01 0.47
N LEU A 198 6.86 21.98 -0.33
CA LEU A 198 5.88 20.94 -0.65
C LEU A 198 6.22 19.67 0.11
N VAL A 199 5.19 19.05 0.71
CA VAL A 199 5.31 17.85 1.52
C VAL A 199 4.41 16.79 0.92
N PRO A 200 4.94 15.97 0.00
CA PRO A 200 4.21 14.86 -0.58
C PRO A 200 4.18 13.69 0.41
N GLN A 201 3.04 13.03 0.53
CA GLN A 201 2.82 11.89 1.40
C GLN A 201 2.03 10.83 0.63
N LEU A 202 2.54 9.59 0.61
CA LEU A 202 1.75 8.46 0.16
C LEU A 202 0.62 8.25 1.17
N VAL A 203 -0.60 8.35 0.68
CA VAL A 203 -1.78 7.99 1.45
C VAL A 203 -1.92 6.49 1.33
N GLU A 204 -1.34 5.82 2.32
CA GLU A 204 -1.70 4.44 2.56
C GLU A 204 -3.19 4.42 2.92
N PRO A 205 -4.01 3.63 2.20
CA PRO A 205 -5.36 3.35 2.65
C PRO A 205 -5.28 3.00 4.12
N GLN A 206 -6.01 3.74 4.95
CA GLN A 206 -6.25 3.24 6.30
C GLN A 206 -6.69 1.80 6.13
N ARG A 207 -6.07 0.88 6.88
CA ARG A 207 -6.62 -0.47 7.07
C ARG A 207 -8.00 -0.29 7.68
N VAL A 208 -8.99 -0.02 6.83
CA VAL A 208 -10.40 -0.12 7.11
C VAL A 208 -10.62 -1.63 7.10
N SER A 209 -10.35 -2.22 8.27
CA SER A 209 -11.24 -3.26 8.78
C SER A 209 -12.66 -2.79 8.44
N ALA A 210 -13.35 -3.57 7.62
CA ALA A 210 -14.65 -3.24 7.06
C ALA A 210 -15.55 -2.60 8.13
N ALA A 211 -16.16 -1.47 7.75
CA ALA A 211 -17.01 -0.60 8.55
C ALA A 211 -17.70 -1.23 9.78
N SER A 212 -17.59 -0.53 10.91
CA SER A 212 -18.79 -0.14 11.63
C SER A 212 -18.76 1.37 11.92
N VAL A 213 -19.92 1.98 11.77
CA VAL A 213 -20.14 3.41 11.45
C VAL A 213 -20.18 4.29 12.72
N SER A 214 -19.31 5.31 12.75
CA SER A 214 -19.42 6.66 13.37
C SER A 214 -19.46 6.82 14.92
N PRO A 215 -19.21 8.03 15.48
CA PRO A 215 -17.91 8.70 15.56
C PRO A 215 -17.60 9.15 17.00
N ALA A 216 -16.43 8.83 17.59
CA ALA A 216 -15.94 9.57 18.75
C ALA A 216 -14.47 9.30 19.09
N GLY A 217 -13.67 10.37 19.05
CA GLY A 217 -12.61 10.58 20.03
C GLY A 217 -11.29 9.87 19.76
N ARG A 218 -10.34 10.64 19.20
CA ARG A 218 -8.89 10.46 19.33
C ARG A 218 -8.56 9.90 20.72
N GLY A 219 -7.80 8.81 20.78
CA GLY A 219 -7.31 8.28 22.05
C GLY A 219 -6.18 7.28 21.83
N ARG A 220 -4.96 7.71 22.19
CA ARG A 220 -3.75 6.96 22.58
C ARG A 220 -3.64 5.51 22.09
N GLU A 221 -2.59 5.22 21.31
CA GLU A 221 -2.11 3.86 21.04
C GLU A 221 -1.94 3.06 22.34
N ALA A 222 -2.63 1.93 22.45
CA ALA A 222 -2.51 1.01 23.57
C ALA A 222 -1.27 0.11 23.41
N LYS A 223 -0.46 -0.02 24.46
CA LYS A 223 0.74 -0.84 24.45
C LYS A 223 0.38 -2.35 24.51
N PRO A 224 1.02 -3.22 23.72
CA PRO A 224 0.86 -4.67 23.83
C PRO A 224 1.33 -5.17 25.20
N THR A 225 0.53 -6.03 25.83
CA THR A 225 0.84 -6.68 27.12
C THR A 225 1.06 -8.17 26.89
N ARG A 226 2.05 -8.78 27.55
CA ARG A 226 2.31 -10.21 27.44
C ARG A 226 1.14 -11.02 28.01
N GLY A 227 0.81 -12.13 27.35
CA GLY A 227 -0.26 -13.04 27.74
C GLY A 227 -1.53 -12.88 26.90
N TRP A 228 -2.39 -13.87 27.00
CA TRP A 228 -3.64 -14.03 26.26
C TRP A 228 -4.89 -13.74 27.12
N GLN A 229 -4.72 -13.58 28.44
CA GLN A 229 -5.83 -13.40 29.39
C GLN A 229 -6.74 -12.22 29.02
N PRO A 230 -6.23 -11.02 28.66
CA PRO A 230 -7.12 -9.91 28.31
C PRO A 230 -7.95 -10.20 27.05
N PHE A 231 -7.45 -11.04 26.15
CA PHE A 231 -8.19 -11.49 24.97
C PHE A 231 -9.25 -12.52 25.36
N ALA A 232 -8.92 -13.50 26.21
CA ALA A 232 -9.90 -14.46 26.71
C ALA A 232 -11.06 -13.78 27.47
N ASP A 233 -10.76 -12.76 28.29
CA ASP A 233 -11.77 -11.99 29.01
C ASP A 233 -12.75 -11.25 28.09
N SER A 234 -12.32 -10.90 26.87
CA SER A 234 -13.19 -10.24 25.89
C SER A 234 -14.06 -11.24 25.12
N VAL A 235 -13.64 -12.50 24.98
CA VAL A 235 -14.44 -13.56 24.38
C VAL A 235 -15.72 -13.80 25.19
N GLU A 236 -15.64 -13.82 26.52
CA GLU A 236 -16.82 -14.01 27.38
C GLU A 236 -17.83 -12.86 27.29
N LYS A 237 -17.37 -11.68 26.86
CA LYS A 237 -18.19 -10.47 26.67
C LYS A 237 -18.68 -10.29 25.23
N ALA A 238 -18.23 -11.13 24.30
CA ALA A 238 -18.59 -11.03 22.90
C ALA A 238 -20.04 -11.49 22.63
N ASP A 239 -20.55 -11.15 21.45
CA ASP A 239 -21.84 -11.65 20.97
C ASP A 239 -21.85 -13.20 20.96
N PRO A 240 -22.92 -13.86 21.46
CA PRO A 240 -23.03 -15.32 21.42
C PRO A 240 -22.72 -15.95 20.06
N ALA A 241 -23.06 -15.28 18.95
CA ALA A 241 -22.84 -15.76 17.59
C ALA A 241 -21.35 -15.91 17.24
N HIS A 242 -20.46 -15.17 17.90
CA HIS A 242 -19.02 -15.16 17.61
C HIS A 242 -18.17 -15.82 18.69
N ARG A 243 -18.74 -16.12 19.86
CA ARG A 243 -18.03 -16.72 21.00
C ARG A 243 -17.36 -18.05 20.65
N GLU A 244 -18.03 -18.90 19.89
CA GLU A 244 -17.49 -20.25 19.62
C GLU A 244 -16.20 -20.16 18.78
N LEU A 245 -16.23 -19.39 17.69
CA LEU A 245 -15.05 -19.14 16.89
C LEU A 245 -13.93 -18.48 17.72
N LEU A 246 -14.26 -17.45 18.49
CA LEU A 246 -13.29 -16.75 19.34
C LEU A 246 -12.66 -17.65 20.40
N ARG A 247 -13.43 -18.57 21.01
CA ARG A 247 -12.92 -19.58 21.94
C ARG A 247 -11.98 -20.56 21.24
N ARG A 248 -12.36 -21.04 20.05
CA ARG A 248 -11.50 -21.91 19.22
C ARG A 248 -10.18 -21.24 18.87
N LEU A 249 -10.22 -19.98 18.43
CA LEU A 249 -9.02 -19.19 18.09
C LEU A 249 -8.12 -18.94 19.32
N CYS A 250 -8.73 -18.59 20.46
CA CYS A 250 -8.00 -18.39 21.71
C CYS A 250 -7.35 -19.70 22.18
N ALA A 251 -8.08 -20.82 22.14
CA ALA A 251 -7.56 -22.14 22.52
C ALA A 251 -6.44 -22.60 21.57
N TRP A 252 -6.57 -22.33 20.27
CA TRP A 252 -5.53 -22.60 19.28
C TRP A 252 -4.24 -21.82 19.60
N ALA A 253 -4.34 -20.52 19.86
CA ALA A 253 -3.18 -19.70 20.22
C ALA A 253 -2.51 -20.18 21.52
N GLN A 254 -3.30 -20.57 22.52
CA GLN A 254 -2.78 -21.14 23.77
C GLN A 254 -2.00 -22.44 23.53
N ARG A 255 -2.44 -23.30 22.60
CA ARG A 255 -1.68 -24.50 22.22
C ARG A 255 -0.32 -24.15 21.61
N LEU A 256 -0.26 -23.15 20.72
CA LEU A 256 1.01 -22.69 20.17
C LEU A 256 1.99 -22.24 21.27
N GLU A 257 1.52 -21.52 22.29
CA GLU A 257 2.37 -21.10 23.41
C GLU A 257 2.79 -22.28 24.30
N ALA A 258 1.86 -23.21 24.59
CA ALA A 258 2.15 -24.41 25.38
C ALA A 258 3.18 -25.33 24.72
N GLU A 259 3.17 -25.40 23.38
CA GLU A 259 4.14 -26.17 22.58
C GLU A 259 5.46 -25.41 22.37
N GLY A 260 5.56 -24.16 22.85
CA GLY A 260 6.74 -23.31 22.68
C GLY A 260 6.94 -22.83 21.24
N LEU A 261 5.88 -22.82 20.43
CA LEU A 261 5.86 -22.36 19.05
C LEU A 261 5.60 -20.85 18.93
N ALA A 262 4.99 -20.24 19.94
CA ALA A 262 4.74 -18.80 19.97
C ALA A 262 4.84 -18.21 21.39
N THR A 263 5.01 -16.90 21.50
CA THR A 263 4.80 -16.11 22.72
C THR A 263 3.64 -15.17 22.50
N LEU A 264 2.62 -15.22 23.37
CA LEU A 264 1.39 -14.47 23.17
C LEU A 264 1.46 -13.05 23.74
N PHE A 265 0.96 -12.09 22.97
CA PHE A 265 0.77 -10.71 23.41
C PHE A 265 -0.63 -10.22 23.06
N THR A 266 -1.30 -9.58 24.01
CA THR A 266 -2.60 -8.95 23.79
C THR A 266 -2.50 -7.43 23.79
N THR A 267 -3.09 -6.79 22.80
CA THR A 267 -3.32 -5.34 22.78
C THR A 267 -4.80 -5.07 23.00
N VAL A 268 -5.14 -4.26 24.01
CA VAL A 268 -6.52 -3.89 24.34
C VAL A 268 -6.75 -2.44 23.90
N GLY A 269 -7.62 -2.26 22.89
CA GLY A 269 -8.10 -0.95 22.45
C GLY A 269 -9.50 -0.65 22.99
N LYS A 270 -10.08 0.49 22.56
CA LYS A 270 -11.47 0.84 22.87
C LYS A 270 -12.43 -0.12 22.13
N GLY A 271 -12.82 -1.22 22.78
CA GLY A 271 -13.77 -2.21 22.22
C GLY A 271 -13.15 -3.24 21.27
N ARG A 272 -11.82 -3.30 21.18
CA ARG A 272 -11.07 -4.21 20.30
C ARG A 272 -9.97 -4.92 21.07
N TRP A 273 -9.85 -6.23 20.87
CA TRP A 273 -8.79 -7.04 21.45
C TRP A 273 -8.02 -7.74 20.33
N VAL A 274 -6.70 -7.64 20.40
CA VAL A 274 -5.79 -8.19 19.40
C VAL A 274 -4.84 -9.16 20.08
N LEU A 275 -4.91 -10.43 19.73
CA LEU A 275 -3.99 -11.46 20.20
C LEU A 275 -2.95 -11.72 19.11
N ASN A 276 -1.68 -11.52 19.45
CA ASN A 276 -0.55 -11.70 18.56
C ASN A 276 0.30 -12.88 19.06
N PRO A 277 0.19 -14.06 18.43
CA PRO A 277 1.18 -15.12 18.58
C PRO A 277 2.47 -14.71 17.88
N ARG A 278 3.47 -14.29 18.64
CA ARG A 278 4.78 -13.91 18.09
C ARG A 278 5.71 -15.12 18.04
N LEU A 279 6.57 -15.18 17.04
CA LEU A 279 7.64 -16.17 17.01
C LEU A 279 8.54 -16.00 18.24
N PRO A 280 8.99 -17.08 18.90
CA PRO A 280 9.84 -16.99 20.08
C PRO A 280 11.10 -16.16 19.80
N GLY A 281 11.39 -15.20 20.68
CA GLY A 281 12.55 -14.31 20.52
C GLY A 281 12.40 -13.20 19.48
N GLN A 282 11.27 -13.14 18.76
CA GLN A 282 11.00 -12.11 17.75
C GLN A 282 9.85 -11.17 18.16
N SER A 283 9.82 -9.98 17.57
CA SER A 283 8.72 -9.02 17.73
C SER A 283 7.56 -9.26 16.76
N ARG A 284 7.74 -10.14 15.75
CA ARG A 284 6.79 -10.46 14.69
C ARG A 284 6.13 -11.84 14.89
N GLY A 285 4.96 -12.02 14.29
CA GLY A 285 4.20 -13.27 14.27
C GLY A 285 3.74 -13.58 12.85
N LEU A 286 3.37 -14.83 12.60
CA LEU A 286 2.86 -15.26 11.28
C LEU A 286 1.42 -14.82 11.04
N VAL A 287 0.65 -14.67 12.11
CA VAL A 287 -0.75 -14.25 12.08
C VAL A 287 -1.09 -13.34 13.25
N THR A 288 -2.16 -12.56 13.09
CA THR A 288 -2.82 -11.79 14.16
C THR A 288 -4.26 -12.25 14.31
N ILE A 289 -4.71 -12.46 15.54
CA ILE A 289 -6.08 -12.84 15.88
C ILE A 289 -6.82 -11.62 16.43
N TRP A 290 -8.02 -11.38 15.91
CA TRP A 290 -8.84 -10.23 16.27
C TRP A 290 -10.11 -10.66 16.99
N ASN A 291 -10.51 -9.88 17.99
CA ASN A 291 -11.84 -9.83 18.55
C ASN A 291 -12.32 -8.37 18.46
N ASP A 292 -13.07 -8.09 17.39
CA ASP A 292 -13.56 -6.76 17.02
C ASP A 292 -14.98 -6.88 16.44
N GLY A 293 -15.97 -7.08 17.31
CA GLY A 293 -17.33 -7.45 16.91
C GLY A 293 -17.46 -8.88 16.35
N GLY A 294 -16.35 -9.59 16.14
CA GLY A 294 -16.27 -10.97 15.66
C GLY A 294 -14.84 -11.49 15.69
N GLY A 295 -14.66 -12.79 15.46
CA GLY A 295 -13.35 -13.46 15.42
C GLY A 295 -12.76 -13.53 14.02
N TYR A 296 -11.53 -13.04 13.84
CA TYR A 296 -10.83 -13.04 12.53
C TYR A 296 -9.35 -13.40 12.68
N ILE A 297 -8.77 -14.00 11.65
CA ILE A 297 -7.32 -14.20 11.52
C ILE A 297 -6.80 -13.34 10.35
N SER A 298 -5.74 -12.59 10.61
CA SER A 298 -4.99 -11.83 9.60
C SER A 298 -3.61 -12.44 9.40
N PRO A 299 -3.30 -13.04 8.23
CA PRO A 299 -1.98 -13.57 7.95
C PRO A 299 -0.96 -12.47 7.61
N GLN A 300 0.32 -12.79 7.82
CA GLN A 300 1.46 -11.95 7.42
C GLN A 300 2.26 -12.72 6.35
N ARG A 301 1.77 -12.70 5.10
CA ARG A 301 2.38 -13.45 3.98
C ARG A 301 3.89 -13.27 3.91
N SER A 302 4.41 -12.04 4.07
CA SER A 302 5.86 -11.79 4.00
C SER A 302 6.64 -12.49 5.12
N VAL A 303 6.05 -12.63 6.31
CA VAL A 303 6.68 -13.34 7.43
C VAL A 303 6.56 -14.86 7.23
N ILE A 304 5.40 -15.34 6.76
CA ILE A 304 5.21 -16.77 6.45
C ILE A 304 6.14 -17.20 5.31
N ALA A 305 6.33 -16.39 4.27
CA ALA A 305 7.26 -16.69 3.18
C ALA A 305 8.72 -16.78 3.66
N ALA A 306 9.10 -15.95 4.63
CA ALA A 306 10.45 -15.93 5.16
C ALA A 306 10.73 -17.07 6.14
N GLU A 307 9.74 -17.47 6.93
CA GLU A 307 9.91 -18.39 8.06
C GLU A 307 9.34 -19.78 7.80
N ALA A 308 8.37 -19.92 6.90
CA ALA A 308 7.67 -21.16 6.60
C ALA A 308 7.24 -21.27 5.12
N PRO A 309 8.18 -21.18 4.15
CA PRO A 309 7.88 -21.21 2.72
C PRO A 309 7.21 -22.51 2.24
N GLU A 310 7.50 -23.68 2.84
CA GLU A 310 6.87 -24.94 2.44
C GLU A 310 5.40 -24.96 2.86
N THR A 311 5.12 -24.53 4.09
CA THR A 311 3.74 -24.41 4.57
C THR A 311 2.99 -23.28 3.87
N LEU A 312 3.66 -22.21 3.42
CA LEU A 312 3.03 -21.17 2.61
C LEU A 312 2.40 -21.73 1.34
N ALA A 313 3.10 -22.61 0.62
CA ALA A 313 2.57 -23.23 -0.60
C ALA A 313 1.28 -24.03 -0.31
N ARG A 314 1.26 -24.79 0.78
CA ARG A 314 0.08 -25.57 1.22
C ARG A 314 -1.07 -24.68 1.66
N LEU A 315 -0.76 -23.55 2.30
CA LEU A 315 -1.75 -22.55 2.66
C LEU A 315 -2.34 -21.86 1.42
N ASP A 316 -1.52 -21.57 0.40
CA ASP A 316 -2.00 -21.02 -0.88
C ASP A 316 -2.87 -22.01 -1.66
N GLU A 317 -2.60 -23.31 -1.56
CA GLU A 317 -3.46 -24.36 -2.13
C GLU A 317 -4.80 -24.45 -1.39
N ARG A 318 -4.79 -24.43 -0.05
CA ARG A 318 -6.02 -24.57 0.77
C ARG A 318 -6.87 -23.29 0.78
N LEU A 319 -6.23 -22.13 0.67
CA LEU A 319 -6.84 -20.80 0.78
C LEU A 319 -6.36 -19.89 -0.38
N PRO A 320 -6.75 -20.18 -1.65
CA PRO A 320 -6.23 -19.46 -2.81
C PRO A 320 -6.51 -17.96 -2.74
N GLY A 321 -5.44 -17.16 -2.74
CA GLY A 321 -5.54 -15.70 -2.70
C GLY A 321 -5.94 -15.11 -1.34
N GLU A 322 -6.05 -15.92 -0.28
CA GLU A 322 -6.39 -15.41 1.07
C GLU A 322 -5.19 -15.29 2.01
N ILE A 323 -4.01 -15.82 1.64
CA ILE A 323 -2.78 -15.60 2.41
C ILE A 323 -2.05 -14.40 1.84
N ARG A 324 -2.46 -13.20 2.25
CA ARG A 324 -1.87 -11.93 1.80
C ARG A 324 -1.43 -11.11 3.00
N ASN A 325 -0.63 -10.07 2.76
CA ASN A 325 -0.41 -9.08 3.81
C ASN A 325 -1.66 -8.21 3.94
N ASN A 326 -1.95 -7.75 5.15
CA ASN A 326 -3.00 -6.76 5.42
C ASN A 326 -4.44 -7.20 5.06
N ASN A 327 -4.72 -8.50 4.97
CA ASN A 327 -6.06 -9.03 4.78
C ASN A 327 -6.52 -9.89 5.97
N TYR A 328 -7.73 -10.44 5.88
CA TYR A 328 -8.23 -11.48 6.77
C TYR A 328 -8.59 -12.72 5.95
N ILE A 329 -8.50 -13.88 6.58
CA ILE A 329 -9.07 -15.10 6.00
C ILE A 329 -10.60 -14.95 6.02
N THR A 330 -11.20 -15.01 4.85
CA THR A 330 -12.65 -14.90 4.64
C THR A 330 -13.33 -16.26 4.52
N SER A 331 -12.56 -17.28 4.11
CA SER A 331 -12.96 -18.68 4.17
C SER A 331 -13.22 -19.13 5.61
N GLU A 332 -13.97 -20.22 5.76
CA GLU A 332 -14.23 -20.83 7.06
C GLU A 332 -12.91 -21.25 7.73
N ILE A 333 -12.70 -20.78 8.96
CA ILE A 333 -11.51 -21.10 9.77
C ILE A 333 -11.76 -22.42 10.51
N ASP A 334 -11.70 -23.53 9.79
CA ASP A 334 -11.83 -24.89 10.32
C ASP A 334 -10.53 -25.40 10.99
N GLU A 335 -10.57 -26.62 11.52
CA GLU A 335 -9.40 -27.24 12.16
C GLU A 335 -8.26 -27.50 11.16
N ASP A 336 -8.55 -27.70 9.87
CA ASP A 336 -7.54 -27.93 8.84
C ASP A 336 -6.73 -26.65 8.58
N VAL A 337 -7.41 -25.50 8.46
CA VAL A 337 -6.77 -24.18 8.35
C VAL A 337 -5.93 -23.88 9.59
N LEU A 338 -6.47 -24.11 10.78
CA LEU A 338 -5.73 -23.92 12.04
C LEU A 338 -4.52 -24.87 12.15
N GLY A 339 -4.65 -26.09 11.65
CA GLY A 339 -3.57 -27.07 11.56
C GLY A 339 -2.44 -26.61 10.63
N LEU A 340 -2.77 -26.08 9.45
CA LEU A 340 -1.78 -25.52 8.53
C LEU A 340 -1.09 -24.28 9.12
N LEU A 341 -1.83 -23.38 9.78
CA LEU A 341 -1.23 -22.24 10.44
C LEU A 341 -0.30 -22.66 11.58
N ALA A 342 -0.65 -23.70 12.36
CA ALA A 342 0.23 -24.25 13.38
C ALA A 342 1.48 -24.91 12.79
N ALA A 343 1.34 -25.63 11.67
CA ALA A 343 2.47 -26.20 10.94
C ALA A 343 3.46 -25.11 10.48
N ALA A 344 2.96 -23.92 10.08
CA ALA A 344 3.84 -22.80 9.72
C ALA A 344 4.67 -22.31 10.92
N TYR A 345 4.11 -22.25 12.13
CA TYR A 345 4.89 -21.94 13.33
C TYR A 345 5.90 -23.04 13.69
N ALA A 346 5.57 -24.31 13.43
CA ALA A 346 6.49 -25.43 13.64
C ALA A 346 7.67 -25.39 12.65
N GLU A 347 7.42 -25.08 11.38
CA GLU A 347 8.43 -24.88 10.35
C GLU A 347 9.33 -23.68 10.67
N ALA A 348 8.76 -22.54 11.05
CA ALA A 348 9.51 -21.37 11.48
C ALA A 348 10.48 -21.68 12.64
N ARG A 349 10.04 -22.50 13.59
CA ARG A 349 10.89 -22.95 14.70
C ARG A 349 12.01 -23.89 14.24
N SER A 350 11.76 -24.80 13.30
CA SER A 350 12.79 -25.72 12.81
C SER A 350 13.86 -24.97 12.01
N MET A 351 13.47 -23.96 11.23
CA MET A 351 14.41 -23.09 10.49
C MET A 351 15.22 -22.19 11.43
N GLY A 352 14.59 -21.58 12.43
CA GLY A 352 15.29 -20.75 13.42
C GLY A 352 16.29 -21.51 14.30
N GLY A 353 16.08 -22.83 14.49
CA GLY A 353 17.02 -23.71 15.19
C GLY A 353 18.25 -24.11 14.37
N ALA A 354 18.17 -24.08 13.04
CA ALA A 354 19.27 -24.47 12.14
C ALA A 354 20.35 -23.38 11.97
N GLN A 355 20.03 -22.12 12.28
CA GLN A 355 20.99 -20.99 12.25
C GLN A 355 21.71 -20.77 13.59
N GLY A 356 21.49 -21.64 14.59
CA GLY A 356 21.95 -21.48 15.98
C GLY A 356 22.86 -22.58 16.51
N LEU A 357 23.67 -23.22 15.67
CA LEU A 357 24.79 -24.06 16.12
C LEU A 357 26.11 -23.40 15.71
N PRO A 358 27.09 -23.27 16.64
CA PRO A 358 28.32 -22.50 16.44
C PRO A 358 29.26 -23.09 15.39
#